data_AF-A0A3F2RM46-F1
#
_entry.id   AF-A0A3F2RM46-F1
#
_cell.length_a   1.000
_cell.length_b   1.000
_cell.length_c   1.000
_cell.angle_alpha   90.00
_cell.angle_beta   90.00
_cell.angle_gamma   90.00
#
_symmetry.space_group_name_H-M   'P 1'
#
loop_
_entity.id
_entity.type
_entity.pdbx_description
1 polymer ?
#
loop_
_entity_poly.entity_id
_entity_poly.type
_entity_poly.pdbx_seq_one_letter_code
_entity_poly.pdbx_strand_id
1 'polypeptide(L)'
;MADVTIAAVEQDANGWHEVEQTLTTLELPPVPPTSDPQRLLGYVLHILPRYIEMEMLATHLRLYASTLEQDMEQVKSHVRLLTREASGEREKKQFLERYAAQVVKERNDLLHSRGSSKKKTTGPSHFRSTLYSSLERKLYEVESVLTKHEKNKDEELSVVSNRVREAHARIADFEKENAALIEEVSNLSRHRDRLVEMLEETTKSKDVFAEQIDELSEKCNSLESEVEALQSEVDLLQTKDINDIRSHVGNSASSDNRSFAELEDDEEEKESDKDSSIKSENEGHQDEDGITEQGIVHNDLARDLYNMLNELEQKRKEEEQKASQAEQALLQFQQLQHGVQNMQFSRDS
;
A
#
# COMPACT_ATOMS: atom_id res chain seq x y z
N MET A 1 -21.88 5.65 29.94
CA MET A 1 -20.64 4.90 29.68
C MET A 1 -20.88 3.45 29.21
N ALA A 2 -22.12 2.97 29.10
CA ALA A 2 -22.43 1.63 28.58
C ALA A 2 -22.74 1.60 27.06
N ASP A 3 -23.11 2.74 26.45
CA ASP A 3 -23.52 2.81 25.03
C ASP A 3 -22.37 2.91 24.02
N VAL A 4 -21.17 3.32 24.45
CA VAL A 4 -20.00 3.43 23.55
C VAL A 4 -19.41 2.04 23.24
N THR A 5 -19.62 1.08 24.13
CA THR A 5 -19.11 -0.30 23.99
C THR A 5 -19.89 -1.16 22.99
N ILE A 6 -21.13 -0.80 22.64
CA ILE A 6 -21.94 -1.61 21.72
C ILE A 6 -21.67 -1.21 20.26
N ALA A 7 -21.52 0.10 19.99
CA ALA A 7 -21.21 0.60 18.66
C ALA A 7 -19.82 0.18 18.14
N ALA A 8 -18.82 0.07 19.03
CA ALA A 8 -17.49 -0.41 18.66
C ALA A 8 -17.47 -1.91 18.29
N VAL A 9 -18.34 -2.71 18.94
CA VAL A 9 -18.42 -4.16 18.68
C VAL A 9 -19.14 -4.48 17.36
N GLU A 10 -20.10 -3.65 16.94
CA GLU A 10 -20.77 -3.80 15.64
C GLU A 10 -19.89 -3.36 14.46
N GLN A 11 -18.99 -2.39 14.65
CA GLN A 11 -18.08 -1.94 13.60
C GLN A 11 -16.96 -2.96 13.30
N ASP A 12 -16.43 -3.61 14.34
CA ASP A 12 -15.42 -4.67 14.18
C ASP A 12 -16.00 -5.91 13.47
N ALA A 13 -17.25 -6.28 13.77
CA ALA A 13 -17.90 -7.45 13.16
C ALA A 13 -18.11 -7.31 11.64
N ASN A 14 -18.36 -6.09 11.16
CA ASN A 14 -18.57 -5.82 9.74
C ASN A 14 -17.27 -5.86 8.93
N GLY A 15 -16.15 -5.38 9.51
CA GLY A 15 -14.84 -5.41 8.85
C GLY A 15 -14.30 -6.84 8.67
N TRP A 16 -14.50 -7.71 9.67
CA TRP A 16 -14.12 -9.12 9.56
C TRP A 16 -14.93 -9.87 8.51
N HIS A 17 -16.20 -9.53 8.34
CA HIS A 17 -17.07 -10.18 7.36
C HIS A 17 -16.67 -9.84 5.91
N GLU A 18 -16.14 -8.63 5.67
CA GLU A 18 -15.62 -8.18 4.37
C GLU A 18 -14.26 -8.84 4.06
N VAL A 19 -13.42 -9.05 5.07
CA VAL A 19 -12.17 -9.83 4.96
C VAL A 19 -12.46 -11.30 4.67
N GLU A 20 -13.46 -11.91 5.33
CA GLU A 20 -13.88 -13.27 5.01
C GLU A 20 -14.45 -13.38 3.59
N GLN A 21 -15.28 -12.41 3.17
CA GLN A 21 -15.79 -12.40 1.80
C GLN A 21 -14.65 -12.30 0.77
N THR A 22 -13.72 -11.37 0.94
CA THR A 22 -12.55 -11.25 0.03
C THR A 22 -11.68 -12.52 0.00
N LEU A 23 -11.49 -13.19 1.14
CA LEU A 23 -10.79 -14.47 1.21
C LEU A 23 -11.55 -15.60 0.48
N THR A 24 -12.89 -15.61 0.53
CA THR A 24 -13.70 -16.58 -0.22
C THR A 24 -13.73 -16.34 -1.72
N THR A 25 -13.58 -15.08 -2.19
CA THR A 25 -13.58 -14.76 -3.63
C THR A 25 -12.27 -15.16 -4.33
N LEU A 26 -11.20 -15.40 -3.58
CA LEU A 26 -9.85 -15.72 -4.09
C LEU A 26 -9.65 -17.23 -4.39
N GLU A 27 -10.71 -18.02 -4.38
CA GLU A 27 -10.63 -19.47 -4.64
C GLU A 27 -9.97 -19.77 -6.01
N LEU A 28 -8.90 -20.56 -6.00
CA LEU A 28 -8.20 -20.94 -7.22
C LEU A 28 -8.96 -22.06 -7.95
N PRO A 29 -9.08 -22.00 -9.28
CA PRO A 29 -9.67 -23.08 -10.05
C PRO A 29 -8.86 -24.37 -9.89
N PRO A 30 -9.49 -25.56 -9.96
CA PRO A 30 -8.80 -26.83 -9.81
C PRO A 30 -7.79 -27.06 -10.95
N VAL A 31 -6.65 -27.67 -10.61
CA VAL A 31 -5.59 -28.00 -11.58
C VAL A 31 -6.16 -28.93 -12.66
N PRO A 32 -5.95 -28.61 -13.96
CA PRO A 32 -6.44 -29.46 -15.03
C PRO A 32 -5.76 -30.85 -14.96
N PRO A 33 -6.51 -31.96 -15.12
CA PRO A 33 -5.98 -33.32 -15.01
C PRO A 33 -5.07 -33.74 -16.18
N THR A 34 -4.73 -32.82 -17.09
CA THR A 34 -4.05 -33.11 -18.35
C THR A 34 -2.57 -32.76 -18.26
N SER A 35 -1.69 -33.61 -18.79
CA SER A 35 -0.26 -33.30 -18.93
C SER A 35 0.07 -32.45 -20.17
N ASP A 36 -0.94 -31.89 -20.85
CA ASP A 36 -0.74 -31.05 -22.03
C ASP A 36 -0.07 -29.72 -21.61
N PRO A 37 1.13 -29.41 -22.11
CA PRO A 37 1.88 -28.22 -21.72
C PRO A 37 1.14 -26.91 -22.07
N GLN A 38 0.30 -26.89 -23.11
CA GLN A 38 -0.42 -25.68 -23.53
C GLN A 38 -1.57 -25.36 -22.57
N ARG A 39 -2.32 -26.39 -22.14
CA ARG A 39 -3.35 -26.25 -21.10
C ARG A 39 -2.77 -25.90 -19.73
N LEU A 40 -1.62 -26.46 -19.38
CA LEU A 40 -0.93 -26.10 -18.14
C LEU A 40 -0.46 -24.64 -18.15
N LEU A 41 0.10 -24.17 -19.27
CA LEU A 41 0.51 -22.78 -19.42
C LEU A 41 -0.70 -21.83 -19.33
N GLY A 42 -1.81 -22.16 -20.00
CA GLY A 42 -3.05 -21.39 -19.90
C GLY A 42 -3.61 -21.33 -18.48
N TYR A 43 -3.58 -22.45 -17.75
CA TYR A 43 -3.96 -22.50 -16.34
C TYR A 43 -3.07 -21.62 -15.47
N VAL A 44 -1.73 -21.71 -15.63
CA VAL A 44 -0.77 -20.88 -14.88
C VAL A 44 -1.02 -19.40 -15.12
N LEU A 45 -1.18 -18.97 -16.37
CA LEU A 45 -1.46 -17.56 -16.70
C LEU A 45 -2.81 -17.08 -16.12
N HIS A 46 -3.79 -17.97 -16.02
CA HIS A 46 -5.09 -17.65 -15.43
C HIS A 46 -5.03 -17.50 -13.91
N ILE A 47 -4.25 -18.33 -13.21
CA ILE A 47 -4.14 -18.27 -11.74
C ILE A 47 -3.10 -17.26 -11.25
N LEU A 48 -2.13 -16.87 -12.07
CA LEU A 48 -1.01 -16.02 -11.66
C LEU A 48 -1.46 -14.67 -11.06
N PRO A 49 -2.42 -13.93 -11.64
CA PRO A 49 -2.89 -12.67 -11.05
C PRO A 49 -3.53 -12.87 -9.66
N ARG A 50 -4.40 -13.88 -9.52
CA ARG A 50 -5.03 -14.22 -8.23
C ARG A 50 -4.01 -14.67 -7.19
N TYR A 51 -3.00 -15.43 -7.60
CA TYR A 51 -1.91 -15.84 -6.73
C TYR A 51 -1.09 -14.63 -6.24
N ILE A 52 -0.80 -13.67 -7.11
CA ILE A 52 -0.12 -12.42 -6.75
C ILE A 52 -0.96 -11.62 -5.76
N GLU A 53 -2.27 -11.49 -5.99
CA GLU A 53 -3.19 -10.81 -5.06
C GLU A 53 -3.21 -11.48 -3.67
N MET A 54 -3.29 -12.80 -3.62
CA MET A 54 -3.21 -13.56 -2.36
C MET A 54 -1.88 -13.35 -1.64
N GLU A 55 -0.74 -13.44 -2.33
CA GLU A 55 0.58 -13.23 -1.73
C GLU A 55 0.76 -11.79 -1.24
N MET A 56 0.25 -10.81 -1.99
CA MET A 56 0.25 -9.40 -1.57
C MET A 56 -0.63 -9.19 -0.32
N LEU A 57 -1.82 -9.78 -0.27
CA LEU A 57 -2.70 -9.70 0.90
C LEU A 57 -2.06 -10.39 2.11
N ALA A 58 -1.47 -11.57 1.92
CA ALA A 58 -0.79 -12.32 2.97
C ALA A 58 0.42 -11.55 3.53
N THR A 59 1.18 -10.88 2.67
CA THR A 59 2.30 -10.02 3.11
C THR A 59 1.80 -8.79 3.85
N HIS A 60 0.76 -8.12 3.36
CA HIS A 60 0.14 -6.99 4.05
C HIS A 60 -0.38 -7.37 5.45
N LEU A 61 -1.10 -8.49 5.56
CA LEU A 61 -1.59 -9.00 6.84
C LEU A 61 -0.44 -9.33 7.81
N ARG A 62 0.64 -9.94 7.31
CA ARG A 62 1.81 -10.28 8.13
C ARG A 62 2.52 -9.02 8.65
N LEU A 63 2.67 -8.00 7.82
CA LEU A 63 3.26 -6.71 8.22
C LEU A 63 2.37 -6.01 9.25
N TYR A 64 1.07 -5.92 8.99
CA TYR A 64 0.11 -5.32 9.91
C TYR A 64 0.11 -6.00 11.29
N ALA A 65 0.08 -7.33 11.31
CA ALA A 65 0.17 -8.10 12.56
C ALA A 65 1.49 -7.82 13.31
N SER A 66 2.62 -7.76 12.61
CA SER A 66 3.91 -7.43 13.20
C SER A 66 3.94 -6.02 13.81
N THR A 67 3.35 -5.04 13.14
CA THR A 67 3.24 -3.67 13.66
C THR A 67 2.38 -3.64 14.93
N LEU A 68 1.24 -4.32 14.91
CA LEU A 68 0.34 -4.39 16.07
C LEU A 68 1.02 -5.07 17.27
N GLU A 69 1.79 -6.13 17.04
CA GLU A 69 2.57 -6.79 18.09
C GLU A 69 3.63 -5.85 18.69
N GLN A 70 4.32 -5.09 17.85
CA GLN A 70 5.32 -4.11 18.30
C GLN A 70 4.69 -3.02 19.16
N ASP A 71 3.57 -2.43 18.72
CA ASP A 71 2.85 -1.40 19.46
C ASP A 71 2.33 -1.94 20.79
N MET A 72 1.80 -3.17 20.79
CA MET A 72 1.36 -3.81 22.02
C MET A 72 2.52 -4.04 23.00
N GLU A 73 3.72 -4.41 22.53
CA GLU A 73 4.89 -4.53 23.41
C GLU A 73 5.38 -3.18 23.94
N GLN A 74 5.31 -2.11 23.14
CA GLN A 74 5.59 -0.75 23.61
C GLN A 74 4.63 -0.35 24.73
N VAL A 75 3.32 -0.58 24.55
CA VAL A 75 2.31 -0.30 25.58
C VAL A 75 2.57 -1.13 26.84
N LYS A 76 2.85 -2.43 26.70
CA LYS A 76 3.21 -3.30 27.83
C LYS A 76 4.43 -2.77 28.58
N SER A 77 5.46 -2.31 27.87
CA SER A 77 6.66 -1.74 28.48
C SER A 77 6.34 -0.48 29.30
N HIS A 78 5.49 0.39 28.77
CA HIS A 78 5.07 1.62 29.44
C HIS A 78 4.23 1.32 30.69
N VAL A 79 3.32 0.36 30.62
CA VAL A 79 2.52 -0.10 31.77
C VAL A 79 3.42 -0.69 32.86
N ARG A 80 4.43 -1.49 32.52
CA ARG A 80 5.41 -2.02 33.50
C ARG A 80 6.15 -0.88 34.21
N LEU A 81 6.55 0.16 33.48
CA LEU A 81 7.24 1.33 34.05
C LEU A 81 6.34 2.12 35.00
N LEU A 82 5.12 2.47 34.57
CA LEU A 82 4.14 3.17 35.42
C LEU A 82 3.78 2.37 36.67
N THR A 83 3.67 1.05 36.55
CA THR A 83 3.41 0.16 37.69
C THR A 83 4.54 0.23 38.72
N ARG A 84 5.80 0.25 38.25
CA ARG A 84 6.98 0.39 39.11
C ARG A 84 7.01 1.75 39.80
N GLU A 85 6.78 2.83 39.06
CA GLU A 85 6.75 4.18 39.63
C GLU A 85 5.66 4.33 40.70
N ALA A 86 4.44 3.87 40.40
CA ALA A 86 3.33 3.87 41.37
C ALA A 86 3.64 3.07 42.63
N SER A 87 4.40 1.96 42.51
CA SER A 87 4.86 1.20 43.69
C SER A 87 5.84 1.99 44.54
N GLY A 88 6.85 2.62 43.93
CA GLY A 88 7.81 3.46 44.64
C GLY A 88 7.17 4.70 45.29
N GLU A 89 6.13 5.24 44.68
CA GLU A 89 5.40 6.38 45.23
C GLU A 89 4.56 5.99 46.46
N ARG A 90 3.95 4.79 46.46
CA ARG A 90 3.30 4.24 47.67
C ARG A 90 4.31 4.03 48.81
N GLU A 91 5.50 3.54 48.51
CA GLU A 91 6.55 3.35 49.53
C GLU A 91 7.01 4.69 50.13
N LYS A 92 7.25 5.70 49.29
CA LYS A 92 7.57 7.07 49.73
C LYS A 92 6.48 7.64 50.62
N LYS A 93 5.20 7.48 50.23
CA LYS A 93 4.06 7.91 51.03
C LYS A 93 4.04 7.22 52.40
N GLN A 94 4.19 5.89 52.45
CA GLN A 94 4.22 5.15 53.71
C GLN A 94 5.38 5.57 54.61
N PHE A 95 6.56 5.84 54.02
CA PHE A 95 7.70 6.35 54.76
C PHE A 95 7.39 7.71 55.40
N LEU A 96 6.83 8.64 54.64
CA LEU A 96 6.46 9.98 55.13
C LEU A 96 5.37 9.90 56.23
N GLU A 97 4.37 9.02 56.08
CA GLU A 97 3.35 8.80 57.10
C GLU A 97 3.96 8.27 58.41
N ARG A 98 4.88 7.29 58.34
CA ARG A 98 5.59 6.79 59.53
C ARG A 98 6.46 7.85 60.16
N TYR A 99 7.16 8.64 59.36
CA TYR A 99 8.00 9.74 59.83
C TYR A 99 7.17 10.81 60.54
N ALA A 100 6.05 11.24 59.94
CA ALA A 100 5.13 12.19 60.56
C ALA A 100 4.56 11.66 61.88
N ALA A 101 4.16 10.39 61.93
CA ALA A 101 3.68 9.75 63.16
C ALA A 101 4.76 9.73 64.27
N GLN A 102 6.02 9.46 63.91
CA GLN A 102 7.14 9.49 64.85
C GLN A 102 7.39 10.89 65.41
N VAL A 103 7.38 11.91 64.56
CA VAL A 103 7.55 13.31 64.97
C VAL A 103 6.42 13.74 65.93
N VAL A 104 5.17 13.37 65.63
CA VAL A 104 4.02 13.65 66.51
C VAL A 104 4.17 12.93 67.86
N LYS A 105 4.63 11.67 67.85
CA LYS A 105 4.88 10.89 69.07
C LYS A 105 5.96 11.53 69.94
N GLU A 106 7.11 11.88 69.37
CA GLU A 106 8.19 12.55 70.09
C GLU A 106 7.73 13.88 70.70
N ARG A 107 6.93 14.66 69.95
CA ARG A 107 6.32 15.90 70.44
C ARG A 107 5.36 15.66 71.60
N ASN A 108 4.51 14.65 71.53
CA ASN A 108 3.60 14.29 72.63
C ASN A 108 4.36 13.75 73.86
N ASP A 109 5.38 12.91 73.66
CA ASP A 109 6.20 12.38 74.75
C ASP A 109 6.95 13.52 75.48
N LEU A 110 7.45 14.52 74.76
CA LEU A 110 8.06 15.73 75.34
C LEU A 110 7.07 16.60 76.13
N LEU A 111 5.79 16.63 75.71
CA LEU A 111 4.75 17.36 76.44
C LEU A 111 4.30 16.59 77.70
N HIS A 112 4.19 15.26 77.63
CA HIS A 112 3.65 14.44 78.72
C HIS A 112 4.71 13.98 79.75
N SER A 113 5.98 13.79 79.37
CA SER A 113 7.09 13.48 80.31
C SER A 113 7.37 14.60 81.33
N ARG A 114 6.90 15.81 81.05
CA ARG A 114 7.02 16.99 81.91
C ARG A 114 5.86 17.15 82.90
N GLY A 115 4.77 16.41 82.72
CA GLY A 115 3.64 16.36 83.65
C GLY A 115 3.90 15.52 84.90
N SER A 116 4.89 14.61 84.87
CA SER A 116 5.09 13.61 85.93
C SER A 116 6.33 13.79 86.82
N SER A 117 7.23 14.76 86.56
CA SER A 117 8.45 14.93 87.36
C SER A 117 8.67 16.37 87.85
N LYS A 118 7.97 16.74 88.93
CA LYS A 118 8.42 17.83 89.81
C LYS A 118 9.66 17.37 90.58
N LYS A 119 10.86 17.71 90.12
CA LYS A 119 12.03 17.85 91.00
C LYS A 119 12.98 18.94 90.52
N LYS A 120 13.27 19.86 91.45
CA LYS A 120 14.19 21.00 91.35
C LYS A 120 15.60 20.55 90.96
N THR A 121 16.15 21.12 89.90
CA THR A 121 17.55 21.55 89.82
C THR A 121 17.63 22.80 88.96
N THR A 122 18.31 23.82 89.48
CA THR A 122 18.72 25.06 88.80
C THR A 122 19.90 24.73 87.88
N GLY A 123 19.71 24.92 86.57
CA GLY A 123 20.62 24.46 85.51
C GLY A 123 20.01 24.11 84.12
N PRO A 124 18.68 23.96 83.90
CA PRO A 124 18.15 23.50 82.61
C PRO A 124 17.59 24.61 81.69
N SER A 125 17.61 25.88 82.10
CA SER A 125 16.95 26.96 81.33
C SER A 125 17.62 27.24 79.98
N HIS A 126 18.96 27.23 79.92
CA HIS A 126 19.70 27.51 78.68
C HIS A 126 19.62 26.36 77.66
N PHE A 127 19.75 25.11 78.12
CA PHE A 127 19.56 23.93 77.26
C PHE A 127 18.13 23.84 76.70
N ARG A 128 17.16 24.27 77.50
CA ARG A 128 15.76 24.30 77.08
C ARG A 128 15.51 25.36 76.02
N SER A 129 16.06 26.57 76.19
CA SER A 129 15.97 27.62 75.17
C SER A 129 16.67 27.24 73.87
N THR A 130 17.82 26.56 73.91
CA THR A 130 18.52 26.11 72.69
C THR A 130 17.78 24.99 71.98
N LEU A 131 17.15 24.06 72.71
CA LEU A 131 16.30 23.02 72.13
C LEU A 131 15.03 23.60 71.50
N TYR A 132 14.35 24.54 72.16
CA TYR A 132 13.18 25.21 71.57
C TYR A 132 13.55 26.01 70.32
N SER A 133 14.64 26.78 70.37
CA SER A 133 15.15 27.52 69.21
C SER A 133 15.60 26.60 68.06
N SER A 134 16.12 25.41 68.37
CA SER A 134 16.46 24.39 67.37
C SER A 134 15.21 23.79 66.73
N LEU A 135 14.19 23.49 67.53
CA LEU A 135 12.92 22.94 67.04
C LEU A 135 12.16 23.95 66.17
N GLU A 136 12.15 25.22 66.58
CA GLU A 136 11.52 26.31 65.83
C GLU A 136 12.20 26.54 64.48
N ARG A 137 13.55 26.49 64.42
CA ARG A 137 14.29 26.52 63.15
C ARG A 137 13.95 25.33 62.25
N LYS A 138 13.89 24.11 62.80
CA LYS A 138 13.52 22.91 62.04
C LYS A 138 12.09 22.99 61.52
N LEU A 139 11.16 23.52 62.32
CA LEU A 139 9.77 23.72 61.89
C LEU A 139 9.70 24.69 60.71
N TYR A 140 10.39 25.83 60.83
CA TYR A 140 10.45 26.81 59.75
C TYR A 140 11.10 26.24 58.47
N GLU A 141 12.15 25.43 58.61
CA GLU A 141 12.79 24.76 57.48
C GLU A 141 11.85 23.76 56.79
N VAL A 142 11.10 22.98 57.56
CA VAL A 142 10.07 22.06 57.02
C VAL A 142 8.95 22.83 56.33
N GLU A 143 8.42 23.90 56.93
CA GLU A 143 7.40 24.76 56.32
C GLU A 143 7.92 25.40 55.01
N SER A 144 9.18 25.84 55.00
CA SER A 144 9.83 26.38 53.80
C SER A 144 9.98 25.35 52.69
N VAL A 145 10.31 24.10 53.03
CA VAL A 145 10.42 23.01 52.06
C VAL A 145 9.04 22.59 51.53
N LEU A 146 8.03 22.51 52.41
CA LEU A 146 6.66 22.15 52.03
C LEU A 146 6.06 23.18 51.07
N THR A 147 6.19 24.47 51.37
CA THR A 147 5.69 25.55 50.50
C THR A 147 6.37 25.55 49.13
N LYS A 148 7.69 25.32 49.08
CA LYS A 148 8.41 25.16 47.80
C LYS A 148 7.95 23.94 47.03
N HIS A 149 7.72 22.82 47.70
CA HIS A 149 7.25 21.59 47.08
C HIS A 149 5.83 21.75 46.52
N GLU A 150 4.92 22.37 47.27
CA GLU A 150 3.55 22.66 46.83
C GLU A 150 3.57 23.54 45.57
N LYS A 151 4.34 24.63 45.59
CA LYS A 151 4.53 25.49 44.42
C LYS A 151 5.08 24.73 43.21
N ASN A 152 6.10 23.89 43.40
CA ASN A 152 6.68 23.10 42.32
C ASN A 152 5.67 22.09 41.74
N LYS A 153 4.83 21.49 42.60
CA LYS A 153 3.78 20.56 42.15
C LYS A 153 2.66 21.25 41.38
N ASP A 154 2.28 22.47 41.77
CA ASP A 154 1.32 23.27 41.02
C ASP A 154 1.85 23.64 39.63
N GLU A 155 3.14 23.96 39.52
CA GLU A 155 3.81 24.22 38.23
C GLU A 155 3.85 22.96 37.36
N GLU A 156 4.25 21.80 37.92
CA GLU A 156 4.22 20.52 37.21
C GLU A 156 2.80 20.14 36.74
N LEU A 157 1.79 20.31 37.59
CA LEU A 157 0.39 20.05 37.26
C LEU A 157 -0.10 20.98 36.14
N SER A 158 0.29 22.25 36.15
CA SER A 158 -0.02 23.20 35.09
C SER A 158 0.57 22.75 33.75
N VAL A 159 1.84 22.32 33.73
CA VAL A 159 2.50 21.81 32.52
C VAL A 159 1.80 20.55 32.01
N VAL A 160 1.50 19.58 32.87
CA VAL A 160 0.80 18.35 32.49
C VAL A 160 -0.60 18.67 31.97
N SER A 161 -1.35 19.55 32.63
CA SER A 161 -2.69 19.98 32.19
C SER A 161 -2.65 20.61 30.79
N ASN A 162 -1.65 21.45 30.52
CA ASN A 162 -1.46 22.04 29.19
C ASN A 162 -1.13 20.98 28.13
N ARG A 163 -0.20 20.06 28.42
CA ARG A 163 0.14 18.95 27.49
C ARG A 163 -1.06 18.06 27.20
N VAL A 164 -1.88 17.77 28.22
CA VAL A 164 -3.12 17.01 28.05
C VAL A 164 -4.08 17.76 27.13
N ARG A 165 -4.26 19.07 27.30
CA ARG A 165 -5.12 19.89 26.43
C ARG A 165 -4.63 19.88 24.98
N GLU A 166 -3.33 20.04 24.76
CA GLU A 166 -2.70 19.97 23.43
C GLU A 166 -2.83 18.59 22.78
N ALA A 167 -2.73 17.52 23.55
CA ALA A 167 -2.93 16.17 23.05
C ALA A 167 -4.40 15.95 22.63
N HIS A 168 -5.36 16.41 23.43
CA HIS A 168 -6.78 16.35 23.07
C HIS A 168 -7.09 17.15 21.80
N ALA A 169 -6.50 18.34 21.62
CA ALA A 169 -6.66 19.12 20.40
C ALA A 169 -6.14 18.37 19.17
N ARG A 170 -4.94 17.78 19.25
CA ARG A 170 -4.36 16.98 18.17
C ARG A 170 -5.20 15.74 17.83
N ILE A 171 -5.75 15.06 18.84
CA ILE A 171 -6.65 13.93 18.63
C ILE A 171 -7.89 14.38 17.85
N ALA A 172 -8.51 15.50 18.23
CA ALA A 172 -9.68 16.02 17.53
C ALA A 172 -9.38 16.40 16.07
N ASP A 173 -8.18 16.95 15.80
CA ASP A 173 -7.75 17.26 14.43
C ASP A 173 -7.58 15.97 13.60
N PHE A 174 -6.94 14.93 14.16
CA PHE A 174 -6.80 13.64 13.49
C PHE A 174 -8.14 12.92 13.29
N GLU A 175 -9.08 13.01 14.24
CA GLU A 175 -10.43 12.45 14.08
C GLU A 175 -11.17 13.11 12.90
N LYS A 176 -11.01 14.43 12.73
CA LYS A 176 -11.59 15.17 11.61
C LYS A 176 -10.96 14.76 10.27
N GLU A 177 -9.64 14.60 10.23
CA GLU A 177 -8.92 14.14 9.04
C GLU A 177 -9.33 12.71 8.66
N ASN A 178 -9.40 11.80 9.63
CA ASN A 178 -9.88 10.44 9.41
C ASN A 178 -11.31 10.42 8.86
N ALA A 179 -12.21 11.25 9.39
CA ALA A 179 -13.58 11.35 8.87
C ALA A 179 -13.61 11.82 7.40
N ALA A 180 -12.77 12.79 7.04
CA ALA A 180 -12.65 13.26 5.66
C ALA A 180 -12.09 12.18 4.71
N LEU A 181 -11.06 11.44 5.14
CA LEU A 181 -10.48 10.34 4.37
C LEU A 181 -11.49 9.19 4.17
N ILE A 182 -12.29 8.86 5.19
CA ILE A 182 -13.36 7.85 5.07
C ILE A 182 -14.39 8.27 4.00
N GLU A 183 -14.77 9.54 3.98
CA GLU A 183 -15.68 10.07 2.97
C GLU A 183 -15.08 10.00 1.56
N GLU A 184 -13.79 10.36 1.41
CA GLU A 184 -13.06 10.28 0.14
C GLU A 184 -12.98 8.84 -0.39
N VAL A 185 -12.62 7.87 0.47
CA VAL A 185 -12.59 6.45 0.12
C VAL A 185 -13.97 5.95 -0.30
N SER A 186 -15.04 6.37 0.39
CA SER A 186 -16.41 6.03 0.00
C SER A 186 -16.76 6.56 -1.41
N ASN A 187 -16.35 7.79 -1.72
CA ASN A 187 -16.58 8.40 -3.02
C ASN A 187 -15.77 7.71 -4.13
N LEU A 188 -14.50 7.38 -3.88
CA LEU A 188 -13.67 6.61 -4.82
C LEU A 188 -14.23 5.22 -5.07
N SER A 189 -14.73 4.54 -4.03
CA SER A 189 -15.38 3.23 -4.16
C SER A 189 -16.60 3.31 -5.07
N ARG A 190 -17.47 4.31 -4.89
CA ARG A 190 -18.62 4.55 -5.79
C ARG A 190 -18.18 4.85 -7.22
N HIS A 191 -17.10 5.61 -7.41
CA HIS A 191 -16.60 5.91 -8.75
C HIS A 191 -16.05 4.65 -9.44
N ARG A 192 -15.30 3.82 -8.72
CA ARG A 192 -14.83 2.51 -9.18
C ARG A 192 -16.01 1.64 -9.61
N ASP A 193 -17.04 1.51 -8.77
CA ASP A 193 -18.20 0.66 -9.08
C ASP A 193 -18.92 1.12 -10.35
N ARG A 194 -19.04 2.44 -10.55
CA ARG A 194 -19.60 3.02 -11.77
C ARG A 194 -18.73 2.76 -13.01
N LEU A 195 -17.40 2.85 -12.87
CA LEU A 195 -16.48 2.54 -13.96
C LEU A 195 -16.55 1.06 -14.36
N VAL A 196 -16.70 0.16 -13.37
CA VAL A 196 -16.89 -1.27 -13.62
C VAL A 196 -18.19 -1.53 -14.39
N GLU A 197 -19.30 -0.88 -14.02
CA GLU A 197 -20.57 -0.98 -14.73
C GLU A 197 -20.44 -0.51 -16.20
N MET A 198 -19.83 0.66 -16.43
CA MET A 198 -19.58 1.16 -17.79
C MET A 198 -18.68 0.24 -18.62
N LEU A 199 -17.67 -0.38 -18.00
CA LEU A 199 -16.79 -1.34 -18.66
C LEU A 199 -17.56 -2.60 -19.05
N GLU A 200 -18.45 -3.09 -18.20
CA GLU A 200 -19.31 -4.24 -18.49
C GLU A 200 -20.26 -3.93 -19.67
N GLU A 201 -20.90 -2.76 -19.68
CA GLU A 201 -21.73 -2.30 -20.79
C GLU A 201 -20.95 -2.21 -22.11
N THR A 202 -19.75 -1.62 -22.06
CA THR A 202 -18.87 -1.49 -23.23
C THR A 202 -18.43 -2.86 -23.74
N THR A 203 -18.13 -3.81 -22.84
CA THR A 203 -17.74 -5.17 -23.18
C THR A 203 -18.90 -5.90 -23.87
N LYS A 204 -20.12 -5.82 -23.31
CA LYS A 204 -21.33 -6.37 -23.94
C LYS A 204 -21.56 -5.78 -25.33
N SER A 205 -21.43 -4.47 -25.49
CA SER A 205 -21.58 -3.82 -26.80
C SER A 205 -20.52 -4.29 -27.79
N LYS A 206 -19.27 -4.44 -27.37
CA LYS A 206 -18.18 -4.97 -28.19
C LYS A 206 -18.48 -6.39 -28.66
N ASP A 207 -18.97 -7.25 -27.77
CA ASP A 207 -19.28 -8.65 -28.09
C ASP A 207 -20.40 -8.72 -29.15
N VAL A 208 -21.44 -7.89 -29.03
CA VAL A 208 -22.50 -7.78 -30.06
C VAL A 208 -21.93 -7.32 -31.41
N PHE A 209 -20.99 -6.36 -31.42
CA PHE A 209 -20.35 -5.94 -32.67
C PHE A 209 -19.47 -7.05 -33.27
N ALA A 210 -18.79 -7.84 -32.45
CA ALA A 210 -18.02 -8.99 -32.93
C ALA A 210 -18.93 -10.01 -33.63
N GLU A 211 -20.08 -10.36 -33.02
CA GLU A 211 -21.08 -11.24 -33.64
C GLU A 211 -21.60 -10.69 -34.99
N GLN A 212 -21.83 -9.38 -35.07
CA GLN A 212 -22.26 -8.74 -36.34
C GLN A 212 -21.18 -8.80 -37.43
N ILE A 213 -19.91 -8.65 -37.06
CA ILE A 213 -18.77 -8.76 -37.99
C ILE A 213 -18.65 -10.21 -38.48
N ASP A 214 -18.82 -11.20 -37.60
CA ASP A 214 -18.77 -12.61 -37.97
C ASP A 214 -19.91 -12.95 -38.95
N GLU A 215 -21.14 -12.53 -38.67
CA GLU A 215 -22.29 -12.75 -39.56
C GLU A 215 -22.09 -12.09 -40.94
N LEU A 216 -21.52 -10.88 -40.96
CA LEU A 216 -21.23 -10.19 -42.22
C LEU A 216 -20.11 -10.89 -43.00
N SER A 217 -19.09 -11.39 -42.31
CA SER A 217 -17.99 -12.14 -42.91
C SER A 217 -18.47 -13.44 -43.56
N GLU A 218 -19.36 -14.18 -42.90
CA GLU A 218 -19.99 -15.38 -43.48
C GLU A 218 -20.79 -15.05 -44.76
N LYS A 219 -21.56 -13.96 -44.75
CA LYS A 219 -22.29 -13.50 -45.94
C LYS A 219 -21.34 -13.13 -47.08
N CYS A 220 -20.27 -12.39 -46.81
CA CYS A 220 -19.26 -12.05 -47.82
C CYS A 220 -18.64 -13.30 -48.44
N ASN A 221 -18.22 -14.28 -47.62
CA ASN A 221 -17.66 -15.55 -48.10
C ASN A 221 -18.67 -16.33 -48.95
N SER A 222 -19.95 -16.34 -48.55
CA SER A 222 -21.02 -16.97 -49.34
C SER A 222 -21.19 -16.30 -50.71
N LEU A 223 -21.25 -14.96 -50.75
CA LEU A 223 -21.36 -14.24 -52.02
C LEU A 223 -20.12 -14.44 -52.89
N GLU A 224 -18.92 -14.46 -52.31
CA GLU A 224 -17.67 -14.71 -53.03
C GLU A 224 -17.71 -16.08 -53.73
N SER A 225 -18.16 -17.12 -53.03
CA SER A 225 -18.33 -18.45 -53.63
C SER A 225 -19.37 -18.49 -54.76
N GLU A 226 -20.44 -17.69 -54.66
CA GLU A 226 -21.45 -17.57 -55.71
C GLU A 226 -20.87 -16.85 -56.95
N VAL A 227 -20.08 -15.80 -56.74
CA VAL A 227 -19.38 -15.08 -57.82
C VAL A 227 -18.39 -16.02 -58.53
N GLU A 228 -17.59 -16.79 -57.80
CA GLU A 228 -16.67 -17.79 -58.38
C GLU A 228 -17.41 -18.84 -59.21
N ALA A 229 -18.57 -19.32 -58.74
CA ALA A 229 -19.40 -20.27 -59.47
C ALA A 229 -19.98 -19.67 -60.76
N LEU A 230 -20.52 -18.45 -60.71
CA LEU A 230 -21.03 -17.74 -61.88
C LEU A 230 -19.91 -17.45 -62.90
N GLN A 231 -18.71 -17.10 -62.42
CA GLN A 231 -17.56 -16.85 -63.29
C GLN A 231 -17.11 -18.12 -64.01
N SER A 232 -17.12 -19.27 -63.30
CA SER A 232 -16.86 -20.58 -63.92
C SER A 232 -17.91 -20.96 -64.98
N GLU A 233 -19.18 -20.62 -64.76
CA GLU A 233 -20.23 -20.84 -65.76
C GLU A 233 -20.03 -19.97 -67.01
N VAL A 234 -19.67 -18.70 -66.83
CA VAL A 234 -19.31 -17.80 -67.94
C VAL A 234 -18.15 -18.36 -68.75
N ASP A 235 -17.07 -18.81 -68.10
CA ASP A 235 -15.90 -19.38 -68.77
C ASP A 235 -16.24 -20.65 -69.56
N LEU A 236 -17.10 -21.51 -69.01
CA LEU A 236 -17.57 -22.72 -69.68
C LEU A 236 -18.40 -22.37 -70.94
N LEU A 237 -19.33 -21.42 -70.82
CA LEU A 237 -20.16 -20.96 -71.93
C LEU A 237 -19.31 -20.31 -73.02
N GLN A 238 -18.38 -19.43 -72.67
CA GLN A 238 -17.45 -18.82 -73.61
C GLN A 238 -16.61 -19.88 -74.35
N THR A 239 -16.07 -20.87 -73.62
CA THR A 239 -15.30 -21.96 -74.22
C THR A 239 -16.14 -22.80 -75.19
N LYS A 240 -17.40 -23.07 -74.83
CA LYS A 240 -18.34 -23.81 -75.67
C LYS A 240 -18.67 -23.04 -76.95
N ASP A 241 -19.01 -21.75 -76.84
CA ASP A 241 -19.32 -20.91 -78.00
C ASP A 241 -18.13 -20.79 -78.95
N ILE A 242 -16.92 -20.62 -78.41
CA ILE A 242 -15.68 -20.61 -79.21
C ILE A 242 -15.48 -21.94 -79.94
N ASN A 243 -15.72 -23.07 -79.29
CA ASN A 243 -15.60 -24.39 -79.91
C ASN A 243 -16.67 -24.64 -80.98
N ASP A 244 -17.91 -24.21 -80.75
CA ASP A 244 -19.00 -24.33 -81.72
C ASP A 244 -18.71 -23.48 -82.97
N ILE A 245 -18.25 -22.23 -82.80
CA ILE A 245 -17.78 -21.38 -83.90
C ILE A 245 -16.62 -22.05 -84.65
N ARG A 246 -15.62 -22.58 -83.94
CA ARG A 246 -14.47 -23.27 -84.54
C ARG A 246 -14.91 -24.48 -85.35
N SER A 247 -15.88 -25.27 -84.87
CA SER A 247 -16.42 -26.43 -85.59
C SER A 247 -17.16 -26.04 -86.87
N HIS A 248 -17.94 -24.96 -86.84
CA HIS A 248 -18.65 -24.43 -88.01
C HIS A 248 -17.69 -23.85 -89.06
N VAL A 249 -16.64 -23.15 -88.63
CA VAL A 249 -15.57 -22.67 -89.52
C VAL A 249 -14.79 -23.86 -90.10
N GLY A 250 -14.44 -24.86 -89.29
CA GLY A 250 -13.73 -26.07 -89.74
C GLY A 250 -14.53 -26.90 -90.76
N ASN A 251 -15.85 -27.02 -90.57
CA ASN A 251 -16.73 -27.69 -91.53
C ASN A 251 -16.96 -26.87 -92.81
N SER A 252 -16.93 -25.54 -92.72
CA SER A 252 -17.01 -24.64 -93.88
C SER A 252 -15.69 -24.57 -94.66
N ALA A 253 -14.55 -24.80 -94.00
CA ALA A 253 -13.22 -24.83 -94.60
C ALA A 253 -12.85 -26.19 -95.23
N SER A 254 -13.66 -27.24 -95.05
CA SER A 254 -13.41 -28.55 -95.68
C SER A 254 -13.82 -28.61 -97.17
N SER A 255 -14.36 -27.51 -97.73
CA SER A 255 -14.71 -27.42 -99.15
C SER A 255 -13.68 -26.69 -100.02
N ASP A 256 -12.67 -25.99 -99.49
CA ASP A 256 -11.69 -25.33 -100.36
C ASP A 256 -10.29 -25.16 -99.71
N ASN A 257 -9.31 -25.81 -100.35
CA ASN A 257 -7.86 -25.53 -100.38
C ASN A 257 -6.96 -25.82 -99.16
N ARG A 258 -6.26 -26.96 -99.29
CA ARG A 258 -4.80 -27.10 -99.45
C ARG A 258 -3.86 -25.96 -98.97
N SER A 259 -2.88 -26.40 -98.15
CA SER A 259 -1.51 -25.92 -97.88
C SER A 259 -1.30 -24.60 -97.13
N PHE A 260 -0.57 -24.67 -96.00
CA PHE A 260 0.61 -23.85 -95.62
C PHE A 260 0.95 -24.18 -94.14
N ALA A 261 1.97 -25.00 -93.87
CA ALA A 261 3.33 -24.64 -93.43
C ALA A 261 3.46 -24.26 -91.94
N GLU A 262 4.51 -24.83 -91.34
CA GLU A 262 5.09 -24.69 -90.01
C GLU A 262 4.97 -23.31 -89.35
N LEU A 263 4.93 -23.31 -88.01
CA LEU A 263 5.92 -22.63 -87.18
C LEU A 263 5.78 -23.06 -85.72
N GLU A 264 6.87 -23.63 -85.21
CA GLU A 264 7.24 -23.70 -83.80
C GLU A 264 7.27 -22.28 -83.22
N ASP A 265 6.84 -22.11 -81.97
CA ASP A 265 7.40 -21.10 -81.09
C ASP A 265 7.28 -21.60 -79.64
N ASP A 266 8.44 -22.06 -79.16
CA ASP A 266 8.85 -22.09 -77.76
C ASP A 266 8.77 -20.67 -77.20
N GLU A 267 8.12 -20.46 -76.06
CA GLU A 267 8.45 -19.32 -75.19
C GLU A 267 8.47 -19.82 -73.74
N GLU A 268 9.62 -19.60 -73.14
CA GLU A 268 10.15 -20.20 -71.93
C GLU A 268 9.42 -19.75 -70.66
N GLU A 269 9.23 -20.69 -69.74
CA GLU A 269 9.15 -20.41 -68.31
C GLU A 269 10.42 -19.68 -67.85
N LYS A 270 10.28 -18.48 -67.28
CA LYS A 270 11.30 -17.91 -66.40
C LYS A 270 10.68 -17.34 -65.14
N GLU A 271 10.68 -18.17 -64.11
CA GLU A 271 10.75 -17.76 -62.72
C GLU A 271 11.96 -16.83 -62.51
N SER A 272 11.75 -15.70 -61.84
CA SER A 272 12.83 -15.04 -61.12
C SER A 272 12.28 -14.39 -59.85
N ASP A 273 12.33 -15.16 -58.77
CA ASP A 273 12.39 -14.61 -57.43
C ASP A 273 13.65 -13.77 -57.29
N LYS A 274 13.48 -12.49 -56.92
CA LYS A 274 14.58 -11.66 -56.44
C LYS A 274 14.14 -10.87 -55.22
N ASP A 275 14.57 -11.42 -54.10
CA ASP A 275 14.60 -10.81 -52.78
C ASP A 275 15.59 -9.63 -52.73
N SER A 276 15.45 -8.84 -51.65
CA SER A 276 16.35 -7.81 -51.10
C SER A 276 16.02 -6.32 -51.33
N SER A 277 15.43 -5.77 -50.27
CA SER A 277 16.03 -4.69 -49.45
C SER A 277 16.28 -3.33 -50.10
N ILE A 278 15.42 -2.35 -49.79
CA ILE A 278 15.80 -0.94 -49.70
C ILE A 278 15.32 -0.37 -48.36
N LYS A 279 16.29 -0.09 -47.48
CA LYS A 279 16.21 0.86 -46.37
C LYS A 279 16.63 2.24 -46.88
N SER A 280 15.87 3.27 -46.52
CA SER A 280 16.30 4.64 -46.11
C SER A 280 15.05 5.54 -46.20
N GLU A 281 14.53 6.11 -45.12
CA GLU A 281 14.92 7.45 -44.59
C GLU A 281 14.84 8.53 -45.69
N ASN A 282 14.24 9.71 -45.56
CA ASN A 282 13.52 10.45 -44.51
C ASN A 282 13.02 11.76 -45.20
N GLU A 283 12.09 12.48 -44.57
CA GLU A 283 11.65 13.87 -44.83
C GLU A 283 10.77 14.11 -46.07
N GLY A 284 9.60 14.77 -46.03
CA GLY A 284 8.93 15.56 -45.00
C GLY A 284 8.32 16.81 -45.65
N HIS A 285 6.99 16.94 -45.64
CA HIS A 285 6.14 18.17 -45.64
C HIS A 285 4.70 17.76 -46.02
N GLN A 286 3.72 17.88 -45.11
CA GLN A 286 2.73 18.99 -45.02
C GLN A 286 1.79 18.98 -46.24
N ASP A 287 0.47 18.76 -46.16
CA ASP A 287 -0.53 19.13 -45.14
C ASP A 287 -1.80 18.25 -45.24
N GLU A 288 -2.67 18.45 -44.24
CA GLU A 288 -4.13 18.24 -44.20
C GLU A 288 -4.71 16.96 -43.54
N ASP A 289 -5.20 17.21 -42.32
CA ASP A 289 -6.49 16.80 -41.76
C ASP A 289 -6.78 15.31 -41.53
N GLY A 290 -6.33 14.87 -40.36
CA GLY A 290 -6.81 13.67 -39.69
C GLY A 290 -6.35 13.60 -38.24
N ILE A 291 -6.71 14.60 -37.41
CA ILE A 291 -6.45 14.56 -35.97
C ILE A 291 -7.26 13.41 -35.38
N THR A 292 -6.65 12.25 -35.26
CA THR A 292 -7.12 11.15 -34.43
C THR A 292 -6.72 11.47 -33.00
N GLU A 293 -7.71 11.81 -32.15
CA GLU A 293 -7.55 12.12 -30.73
C GLU A 293 -6.79 11.03 -29.93
N GLN A 294 -6.64 9.81 -30.47
CA GLN A 294 -5.89 8.72 -29.87
C GLN A 294 -4.36 8.90 -29.90
N GLY A 295 -3.79 9.68 -30.83
CA GLY A 295 -2.34 9.89 -30.92
C GLY A 295 -1.79 10.89 -29.90
N ILE A 296 -2.62 11.84 -29.45
CA ILE A 296 -2.21 12.89 -28.49
C ILE A 296 -2.21 12.32 -27.07
N VAL A 297 -3.23 11.55 -26.71
CA VAL A 297 -3.36 10.94 -25.37
C VAL A 297 -2.28 9.89 -25.09
N HIS A 298 -1.87 9.14 -26.12
CA HIS A 298 -0.85 8.09 -25.95
C HIS A 298 0.56 8.65 -25.72
N ASN A 299 0.82 9.86 -26.21
CA ASN A 299 2.09 10.57 -26.05
C ASN A 299 2.19 11.26 -24.68
N ASP A 300 1.06 11.76 -24.17
CA ASP A 300 0.97 12.32 -22.81
C ASP A 300 1.14 11.24 -21.74
N LEU A 301 0.53 10.06 -21.90
CA LEU A 301 0.70 8.94 -20.97
C LEU A 301 2.15 8.42 -20.94
N ALA A 302 2.81 8.32 -22.10
CA ALA A 302 4.20 7.90 -22.18
C ALA A 302 5.14 8.91 -21.48
N ARG A 303 4.87 10.21 -21.62
CA ARG A 303 5.60 11.28 -20.94
C ARG A 303 5.37 11.24 -19.42
N ASP A 304 4.14 11.01 -18.98
CA ASP A 304 3.80 10.94 -17.56
C ASP A 304 4.41 9.70 -16.90
N LEU A 305 4.41 8.55 -17.57
CA LEU A 305 5.09 7.34 -17.12
C LEU A 305 6.60 7.55 -17.00
N TYR A 306 7.22 8.21 -17.98
CA TYR A 306 8.64 8.53 -17.95
C TYR A 306 9.00 9.44 -16.76
N ASN A 307 8.19 10.48 -16.52
CA ASN A 307 8.38 11.38 -15.38
C ASN A 307 8.23 10.65 -14.05
N MET A 308 7.20 9.82 -13.91
CA MET A 308 6.94 9.05 -12.69
C MET A 308 8.05 8.05 -12.39
N LEU A 309 8.58 7.36 -13.41
CA LEU A 309 9.74 6.49 -13.29
C LEU A 309 10.99 7.24 -12.82
N ASN A 310 11.21 8.45 -13.34
CA ASN A 310 12.36 9.27 -12.97
C ASN A 310 12.24 9.80 -11.53
N GLU A 311 11.04 10.16 -11.09
CA GLU A 311 10.75 10.53 -9.70
C GLU A 311 10.94 9.36 -8.72
N LEU A 312 10.52 8.15 -9.10
CA LEU A 312 10.73 6.94 -8.30
C LEU A 312 12.21 6.57 -8.20
N GLU A 313 12.96 6.67 -9.30
CA GLU A 313 14.41 6.45 -9.33
C GLU A 313 15.13 7.44 -8.39
N GLN A 314 14.68 8.70 -8.37
CA GLN A 314 15.22 9.73 -7.47
C GLN A 314 14.88 9.44 -6.00
N LYS A 315 13.63 9.08 -5.69
CA LYS A 315 13.23 8.68 -4.33
C LYS A 315 14.01 7.48 -3.82
N ARG A 316 14.25 6.47 -4.67
CA ARG A 316 15.07 5.31 -4.33
C ARG A 316 16.48 5.72 -3.92
N LYS A 317 17.12 6.62 -4.68
CA LYS A 317 18.46 7.14 -4.36
C LYS A 317 18.50 7.89 -3.03
N GLU A 318 17.47 8.70 -2.74
CA GLU A 318 17.38 9.43 -1.46
C GLU A 318 17.19 8.48 -0.27
N GLU A 319 16.39 7.44 -0.44
CA GLU A 319 16.15 6.42 0.60
C GLU A 319 17.40 5.57 0.85
N GLU A 320 18.12 5.19 -0.22
CA GLU A 320 19.41 4.50 -0.13
C GLU A 320 20.45 5.35 0.61
N GLN A 321 20.48 6.65 0.36
CA GLN A 321 21.35 7.58 1.09
C GLN A 321 20.98 7.67 2.58
N LYS A 322 19.69 7.74 2.91
CA LYS A 322 19.21 7.73 4.31
C LYS A 322 19.55 6.42 5.01
N ALA A 323 19.40 5.29 4.33
CA ALA A 323 19.77 3.98 4.86
C ALA A 323 21.27 3.90 5.16
N SER A 324 22.11 4.40 4.25
CA SER A 324 23.57 4.44 4.46
C SER A 324 23.97 5.33 5.65
N GLN A 325 23.30 6.47 5.85
CA GLN A 325 23.52 7.32 7.03
C GLN A 325 23.10 6.63 8.33
N ALA A 326 21.96 5.92 8.32
CA ALA A 326 21.48 5.18 9.47
C ALA A 326 22.44 4.03 9.85
N GLU A 327 22.97 3.32 8.87
CA GLU A 327 23.98 2.27 9.08
C GLU A 327 25.26 2.85 9.69
N GLN A 328 25.73 4.00 9.20
CA GLN A 328 26.91 4.67 9.76
C GLN A 328 26.67 5.11 11.21
N ALA A 329 25.48 5.63 11.53
CA ALA A 329 25.11 6.02 12.89
C ALA A 329 25.05 4.80 13.83
N LEU A 330 24.53 3.66 13.36
CA LEU A 330 24.54 2.40 14.11
C LEU A 330 25.95 1.91 14.41
N LEU A 331 26.87 1.98 13.42
CA LEU A 331 28.26 1.61 13.62
C LEU A 331 28.96 2.51 14.65
N GLN A 332 28.72 3.83 14.60
CA GLN A 332 29.26 4.76 15.61
C GLN A 332 28.70 4.45 17.01
N PHE A 333 27.41 4.12 17.10
CA PHE A 333 26.78 3.76 18.36
C PHE A 333 27.39 2.47 18.95
N GLN A 334 27.63 1.45 18.12
CA GLN A 334 28.31 0.22 18.56
C GLN A 334 29.74 0.49 19.04
N GLN A 335 30.50 1.34 18.34
CA GLN A 335 31.85 1.73 18.78
C GLN A 335 31.83 2.44 20.14
N LEU A 336 30.85 3.33 20.36
CA LEU A 336 30.67 4.00 21.65
C LEU A 336 30.28 3.02 22.77
N GLN A 337 29.41 2.04 22.50
CA GLN A 337 29.08 1.01 23.49
C GLN A 337 30.30 0.18 23.89
N HIS A 338 31.13 -0.24 22.93
CA HIS A 338 32.38 -0.93 23.24
C HIS A 338 33.38 -0.06 24.00
N GLY A 339 33.47 1.23 23.67
CA GLY A 339 34.30 2.19 24.40
C GLY A 339 33.87 2.38 25.87
N VAL A 340 32.56 2.46 26.12
CA VAL A 340 32.00 2.58 27.48
C VAL A 340 32.20 1.30 28.28
N GLN A 341 32.02 0.12 27.67
CA GLN A 341 32.33 -1.16 28.32
C GLN A 341 33.81 -1.26 28.71
N ASN A 342 34.73 -0.90 27.82
CA ASN A 342 36.16 -0.92 28.12
C ASN A 342 36.56 0.05 29.25
N MET A 343 35.89 1.20 29.37
CA MET A 343 36.11 2.13 30.50
C MET A 343 35.52 1.63 31.83
N GLN A 344 34.46 0.83 31.80
CA GLN A 344 33.94 0.18 33.01
C GLN A 344 34.89 -0.91 33.52
N PHE A 345 35.45 -1.74 32.63
CA PHE A 345 36.43 -2.76 33.02
C PHE A 345 37.77 -2.18 33.51
N SER A 346 38.17 -1.00 33.03
CA SER A 346 39.39 -0.31 33.47
C SER A 346 39.26 0.44 34.79
N ARG A 347 38.05 0.56 35.35
CA ARG A 347 37.79 1.24 36.64
C ARG A 347 37.70 0.27 37.82
N ASP A 348 37.52 -1.02 37.52
CA ASP A 348 37.41 -2.12 38.48
C ASP A 348 38.70 -2.97 38.59
N SER A 349 39.79 -2.55 37.93
CA SER A 349 41.18 -3.03 38.13
C SER A 349 42.03 -1.91 38.69
#